data_AF-A0AAE8MNX4-F1
#
_entry.id   AF-A0AAE8MNX4-F1
#
_cell.length_a   1.000
_cell.length_b   1.000
_cell.length_c   1.000
_cell.angle_alpha   90.00
_cell.angle_beta   90.00
_cell.angle_gamma   90.00
#
_symmetry.space_group_name_H-M   'P 1'
#
loop_
_entity.id
_entity.type
_entity.pdbx_description
1 polymer ?
#
loop_
_entity_poly.entity_id
_entity_poly.type
_entity_poly.pdbx_seq_one_letter_code
_entity_poly.pdbx_strand_id
1 'polypeptide(L)' 'MVEPVMTKTGKSYERSSIMAHLRLHPTDPLTREPLVPSELRPNLALKQACEEFLEHNGWAADW' A
#
# COMPACT_ATOMS: atom_id res chain seq x y z
N MET A 1 -6.44 -2.91 4.31
CA MET A 1 -5.39 -1.95 3.89
C MET A 1 -5.91 -0.57 4.20
N VAL A 2 -5.28 0.14 5.13
CA VAL A 2 -5.77 1.41 5.71
C VAL A 2 -5.17 2.61 4.97
N GLU A 3 -3.88 2.56 4.64
CA GLU A 3 -3.18 3.62 3.91
C GLU A 3 -2.49 3.06 2.67
N PRO A 4 -3.25 2.69 1.63
CA PRO A 4 -2.68 2.19 0.39
C PRO A 4 -1.79 3.25 -0.28
N VAL A 5 -0.57 2.85 -0.63
CA VAL A 5 0.36 3.62 -1.47
C VAL A 5 0.76 2.81 -2.68
N MET A 6 1.03 3.50 -3.79
CA MET A 6 1.43 2.89 -5.05
C MET A 6 2.84 3.31 -5.47
N THR A 7 3.56 2.39 -6.10
CA THR A 7 4.83 2.66 -6.79
C THR A 7 4.58 3.18 -8.20
N LYS A 8 5.60 3.73 -8.85
CA LYS A 8 5.54 4.16 -10.26
C LYS A 8 5.19 3.04 -11.23
N THR A 9 5.43 1.78 -10.84
CA THR A 9 5.09 0.59 -11.64
C THR A 9 3.66 0.09 -11.40
N GLY A 10 2.85 0.83 -10.62
CA GLY A 10 1.43 0.55 -10.39
C GLY A 10 1.14 -0.45 -9.26
N LYS A 11 2.16 -0.97 -8.57
CA LYS A 11 1.99 -1.91 -7.45
C LYS A 11 1.54 -1.16 -6.22
N SER A 12 0.52 -1.67 -5.54
CA SER A 12 -0.01 -1.07 -4.32
C SER A 12 0.39 -1.87 -3.08
N TYR A 13 0.73 -1.16 -2.01
CA TYR A 13 1.17 -1.71 -0.73
C TYR A 13 0.51 -0.94 0.41
N GLU A 14 0.46 -1.57 1.59
CA GLU A 14 0.17 -0.85 2.83
C GLU A 14 1.36 0.04 3.18
N ARG A 15 1.11 1.31 3.53
CA ARG A 15 2.16 2.30 3.80
C ARG A 15 3.13 1.83 4.88
N SER A 16 2.63 1.32 6.00
CA SER A 16 3.46 0.86 7.11
C SER A 16 4.39 -0.29 6.68
N SER A 17 3.86 -1.26 5.95
CA SER A 17 4.59 -2.43 5.45
C SER A 17 5.68 -2.07 4.46
N ILE A 18 5.38 -1.25 3.44
CA ILE A 18 6.40 -0.85 2.45
C ILE A 18 7.47 0.06 3.07
N MET A 19 7.10 0.95 4.00
CA MET A 19 8.07 1.79 4.70
C MET A 19 9.01 0.95 5.57
N ALA A 20 8.51 -0.09 6.24
CA ALA A 20 9.34 -1.02 7.00
C ALA A 20 10.32 -1.77 6.08
N HIS A 21 9.86 -2.25 4.92
CA HIS A 21 10.72 -2.89 3.93
C HIS A 21 11.82 -1.94 3.44
N LEU A 22 11.46 -0.73 3.00
CA LEU A 22 12.39 0.26 2.44
C LEU A 22 13.47 0.74 3.41
N ARG A 23 13.23 0.65 4.73
CA ARG A 23 14.24 0.94 5.75
C ARG A 23 15.36 -0.10 5.78
N LEU A 24 15.06 -1.35 5.46
CA LEU A 24 16.02 -2.47 5.47
C LEU A 24 16.58 -2.75 4.08
N HIS A 25 15.74 -2.61 3.06
CA HIS A 25 16.02 -2.96 1.67
C HIS A 25 15.42 -1.89 0.75
N PRO A 26 16.22 -0.98 0.16
CA PRO A 26 15.73 0.12 -0.68
C PRO A 26 15.36 -0.36 -2.10
N THR A 27 14.46 -1.35 -2.17
CA THR A 27 14.01 -2.01 -3.39
C THR A 27 12.51 -2.26 -3.34
N ASP A 28 11.85 -2.34 -4.50
CA ASP A 28 10.47 -2.82 -4.60
C ASP A 28 10.40 -4.30 -4.17
N PRO A 29 9.52 -4.68 -3.22
CA PRO A 29 9.45 -6.06 -2.72
C PRO A 29 9.15 -7.11 -3.80
N LEU A 30 8.48 -6.72 -4.89
CA LEU A 30 8.05 -7.62 -5.96
C LEU A 30 9.04 -7.61 -7.13
N THR A 31 9.47 -6.44 -7.62
CA THR A 31 10.38 -6.36 -8.78
C THR A 31 11.86 -6.41 -8.41
N ARG A 32 12.21 -6.12 -7.15
CA ARG A 32 13.58 -5.92 -6.67
C ARG A 32 14.32 -4.75 -7.34
N GLU A 33 13.62 -3.92 -8.09
CA GLU A 33 14.17 -2.69 -8.63
C GLU A 33 14.37 -1.66 -7.50
N PRO A 34 15.36 -0.75 -7.61
CA PRO A 34 15.54 0.32 -6.64
C PRO A 34 14.25 1.12 -6.44
N LEU A 35 13.89 1.37 -5.19
CA LEU A 35 12.71 2.12 -4.82
C LEU A 35 13.01 2.95 -3.58
N VAL A 36 12.66 4.24 -3.61
CA VAL A 36 12.79 5.11 -2.43
C VAL A 36 11.43 5.60 -1.92
N PRO A 37 11.28 5.89 -0.61
CA PRO A 37 10.00 6.29 -0.02
C PRO A 37 9.32 7.49 -0.69
N SER A 38 10.09 8.44 -1.23
CA SER A 38 9.57 9.63 -1.92
C SER A 38 8.92 9.32 -3.27
N GLU A 39 9.11 8.13 -3.82
CA GLU A 39 8.46 7.69 -5.05
C GLU A 39 7.09 7.05 -4.82
N LEU A 40 6.73 6.79 -3.55
CA LEU A 40 5.43 6.28 -3.18
C LEU A 40 4.38 7.39 -3.23
N ARG A 41 3.25 7.10 -3.87
CA ARG A 41 2.10 8.01 -3.95
C ARG A 41 0.89 7.40 -3.26
N PRO A 42 0.05 8.17 -2.54
CA PRO A 42 -1.21 7.64 -2.02
C PRO A 42 -2.09 7.08 -3.14
N ASN A 43 -2.66 5.89 -2.94
CA ASN A 43 -3.63 5.30 -3.86
C ASN A 43 -5.05 5.54 -3.33
N LEU A 44 -5.60 6.72 -3.63
CA LEU A 44 -6.90 7.16 -3.12
C LEU A 44 -8.06 6.30 -3.64
N ALA A 45 -7.98 5.82 -4.89
CA ALA A 45 -9.01 4.96 -5.46
C ALA A 45 -9.09 3.61 -4.73
N LEU A 46 -7.94 2.99 -4.44
CA LEU A 46 -7.91 1.76 -3.66
C LEU A 46 -8.37 2.00 -2.22
N LYS A 47 -8.04 3.15 -1.63
CA LYS A 47 -8.51 3.52 -0.30
C LYS A 47 -10.04 3.56 -0.25
N GLN A 48 -10.65 4.28 -1.19
CA GLN A 48 -12.10 4.39 -1.30
C GLN A 48 -12.76 3.03 -1.53
N ALA A 49 -12.19 2.19 -2.40
CA ALA A 49 -12.71 0.85 -2.64
C ALA A 49 -12.62 -0.04 -1.40
N CYS A 50 -11.56 0.07 -0.60
CA CYS A 50 -11.45 -0.63 0.68
C CYS A 50 -12.47 -0.11 1.71
N GLU A 51 -12.67 1.21 1.79
CA GLU A 51 -13.68 1.82 2.67
C GLU A 51 -15.09 1.35 2.32
N GLU A 52 -15.48 1.45 1.04
CA GLU A 52 -16.77 0.96 0.55
C GLU A 52 -16.95 -0.54 0.82
N PHE A 53 -15.90 -1.34 0.61
CA PHE A 53 -15.94 -2.77 0.93
C PHE A 53 -16.22 -3.01 2.40
N LEU A 54 -15.52 -2.32 3.31
CA LEU A 54 -15.71 -2.47 4.76
C LEU A 54 -17.10 -2.02 5.21
N GLU A 55 -17.64 -0.93 4.64
CA GLU A 55 -19.00 -0.45 4.93
C GLU A 55 -20.07 -1.50 4.62
N HIS A 56 -19.89 -2.25 3.52
CA HIS A 56 -20.84 -3.30 3.11
C HIS A 56 -20.52 -4.68 3.70
N ASN A 57 -19.36 -4.84 4.34
CA ASN A 57 -18.85 -6.11 4.84
C ASN A 57 -18.29 -5.94 6.26
N GLY A 58 -19.16 -5.61 7.22
CA GLY A 58 -18.74 -5.37 8.61
C GLY A 58 -17.91 -6.51 9.23
N TRP A 59 -18.13 -7.76 8.81
CA TRP A 59 -17.32 -8.93 9.21
C TRP A 59 -15.82 -8.79 8.89
N ALA A 60 -15.46 -7.96 7.91
CA ALA A 60 -14.08 -7.75 7.48
C ALA A 60 -13.35 -6.67 8.31
N ALA A 61 -14.06 -5.90 9.15
CA ALA A 61 -13.49 -4.88 10.01
C ALA A 61 -13.08 -5.41 11.41
N ASP A 62 -13.53 -6.61 11.78
CA ASP A 62 -13.34 -7.20 13.12
C ASP A 62 -11.98 -7.92 13.33
N TRP A 63 -10.97 -7.66 12.49
CA TRP A 63 -9.65 -8.33 12.50
C TRP A 63 -8.47 -7.40 12.80
#